data_AF-A0A9E5C030-F1
#
_entry.id   AF-A0A9E5C030-F1
#
_cell.length_a   1.000
_cell.length_b   1.000
_cell.length_c   1.000
_cell.angle_alpha   90.00
_cell.angle_beta   90.00
_cell.angle_gamma   90.00
#
_symmetry.space_group_name_H-M   'P 1'
#
loop_
_entity.id
_entity.type
_entity.pdbx_description
1 polymer ?
#
loop_
_entity_poly.entity_id
_entity_poly.type
_entity_poly.pdbx_seq_one_letter_code
_entity_poly.pdbx_strand_id
1 'polypeptide(L)'
;QLEDAIRAMEELTGLPFPRQEIIALLALPRELNLGSEVDYLDLNRGTHILVDPELTIPGETNRALFHEIAHYYWGADQAPLWFREGAADFLTSYVRDRTYGGSLRVNVSPELAFGLKSCDSMQVPTIQKLIDKLAVEGYAAHRQASNFTCNHNRGENLFIELYDLLSPGPFSAAWRELHQLAAQQKRPVDENEIYQAFLRQATGDTVDAFKGLYARLHGGDFED
;
A
#
# COMPACT_ATOMS: atom_id res chain seq x y z
N GLN A 1 15.47 -8.31 -11.34
CA GLN A 1 14.13 -7.68 -11.27
C GLN A 1 13.50 -7.88 -9.90
N LEU A 2 13.14 -9.10 -9.48
CA LEU A 2 12.58 -9.32 -8.13
C LEU A 2 13.58 -9.01 -7.01
N GLU A 3 14.82 -9.49 -7.13
CA GLU A 3 15.87 -9.16 -6.16
C GLU A 3 16.15 -7.66 -6.09
N ASP A 4 16.15 -6.96 -7.24
CA ASP A 4 16.34 -5.51 -7.29
C ASP A 4 15.17 -4.77 -6.61
N ALA A 5 13.94 -5.24 -6.82
CA ALA A 5 12.75 -4.73 -6.16
C ALA A 5 12.83 -4.92 -4.64
N ILE A 6 13.22 -6.12 -4.19
CA ILE A 6 13.42 -6.40 -2.76
C ILE A 6 14.46 -5.45 -2.18
N ARG A 7 15.63 -5.29 -2.83
CA ARG A 7 16.68 -4.38 -2.36
C ARG A 7 16.20 -2.93 -2.26
N ALA A 8 15.42 -2.46 -3.25
CA ALA A 8 14.84 -1.12 -3.19
C ALA A 8 13.82 -0.98 -2.06
N MET A 9 12.98 -2.00 -1.80
CA MET A 9 12.08 -2.00 -0.65
C MET A 9 12.85 -2.05 0.68
N GLU A 10 13.93 -2.82 0.79
CA GLU A 10 14.80 -2.86 1.97
C GLU A 10 15.47 -1.50 2.21
N GLU A 11 15.90 -0.82 1.13
CA GLU A 11 16.48 0.53 1.21
C GLU A 11 15.48 1.54 1.79
N LEU A 12 14.24 1.53 1.30
CA LEU A 12 13.20 2.43 1.77
C LEU A 12 12.74 2.09 3.18
N THR A 13 12.44 0.82 3.44
CA THR A 13 11.92 0.39 4.75
C THR A 13 13.01 0.37 5.80
N GLY A 14 14.29 0.26 5.41
CA GLY A 14 15.41 0.05 6.33
C GLY A 14 15.32 -1.25 7.11
N LEU A 15 14.59 -2.24 6.57
CA LEU A 15 14.34 -3.54 7.18
C LEU A 15 14.81 -4.63 6.21
N PRO A 16 15.37 -5.75 6.71
CA PRO A 16 15.63 -6.90 5.86
C PRO A 16 14.30 -7.50 5.40
N PHE A 17 14.30 -8.13 4.23
CA PHE A 17 13.12 -8.80 3.71
C PHE A 17 12.63 -9.88 4.70
N PRO A 18 11.32 -9.96 5.01
CA PRO A 18 10.83 -10.78 6.13
C PRO A 18 10.78 -12.29 5.87
N ARG A 19 11.11 -12.72 4.65
CA ARG A 19 11.09 -14.13 4.23
C ARG A 19 12.45 -14.55 3.70
N GLN A 20 12.79 -15.82 3.92
CA GLN A 20 13.99 -16.43 3.34
C GLN A 20 13.79 -16.84 1.87
N GLU A 21 12.54 -17.09 1.48
CA GLU A 21 12.15 -17.50 0.13
C GLU A 21 10.79 -16.88 -0.25
N ILE A 22 10.61 -16.63 -1.54
CA ILE A 22 9.32 -16.27 -2.13
C ILE A 22 8.88 -17.46 -2.95
N ILE A 23 7.74 -18.05 -2.58
CA ILE A 23 7.17 -19.16 -3.35
C ILE A 23 6.14 -18.58 -4.32
N ALA A 24 6.50 -18.55 -5.60
CA ALA A 24 5.60 -18.14 -6.68
C ALA A 24 5.00 -19.38 -7.36
N LEU A 25 3.68 -19.49 -7.37
CA LEU A 25 2.95 -20.56 -8.03
C LEU A 25 2.31 -19.98 -9.30
N LEU A 26 2.62 -20.58 -10.44
CA LEU A 26 1.98 -20.21 -11.70
C LEU A 26 0.61 -20.86 -11.76
N ALA A 27 -0.45 -20.07 -11.95
CA ALA A 27 -1.81 -20.56 -12.00
C ALA A 27 -2.59 -19.79 -13.07
N LEU A 28 -3.34 -20.51 -13.91
CA LEU A 28 -4.16 -19.89 -14.94
C LEU A 28 -5.40 -19.23 -14.31
N PRO A 29 -5.94 -18.12 -14.85
CA PRO A 29 -7.10 -17.40 -14.29
C PRO A 29 -8.30 -18.29 -13.93
N ARG A 30 -8.57 -19.30 -14.77
CA ARG A 30 -9.65 -20.26 -14.54
C ARG A 30 -9.47 -21.17 -13.32
N GLU A 31 -8.23 -21.44 -12.94
CA GLU A 31 -7.90 -22.27 -11.77
C GLU A 31 -7.92 -21.43 -10.48
N LEU A 32 -7.71 -20.11 -10.60
CA LEU A 32 -7.78 -19.13 -9.52
C LEU A 32 -9.20 -18.77 -9.09
N ASN A 33 -10.17 -18.90 -10.01
CA ASN A 33 -11.55 -18.41 -9.85
C ASN A 33 -12.60 -19.54 -9.80
N LEU A 34 -12.22 -20.79 -9.46
CA LEU A 34 -13.16 -21.90 -9.30
C LEU A 34 -14.23 -21.57 -8.22
N GLY A 35 -15.41 -21.14 -8.67
CA GLY A 35 -16.56 -20.78 -7.81
C GLY A 35 -16.76 -19.28 -7.57
N SER A 36 -16.04 -18.40 -8.26
CA SER A 36 -16.24 -16.95 -8.21
C SER A 36 -16.79 -16.41 -9.53
N GLU A 37 -17.79 -15.53 -9.46
CA GLU A 37 -18.27 -14.76 -10.63
C GLU A 37 -17.37 -13.55 -10.96
N VAL A 38 -16.37 -13.28 -10.12
CA VAL A 38 -15.42 -12.18 -10.24
C VAL A 38 -14.04 -12.75 -10.49
N ASP A 39 -13.35 -12.28 -11.53
CA ASP A 39 -11.96 -12.62 -11.80
C ASP A 39 -11.06 -12.00 -10.71
N TYR A 40 -10.59 -12.83 -9.77
CA TYR A 40 -9.67 -12.36 -8.74
C TYR A 40 -8.22 -12.38 -9.25
N LEU A 41 -7.57 -11.23 -9.10
CA LEU A 41 -6.11 -11.12 -9.02
C LEU A 41 -5.67 -11.27 -7.57
N ASP A 42 -6.15 -12.31 -6.89
CA ASP A 42 -5.81 -12.53 -5.48
C ASP A 42 -4.50 -13.31 -5.42
N LEU A 43 -3.42 -12.57 -5.61
CA LEU A 43 -2.10 -13.11 -5.91
C LEU A 43 -1.34 -13.44 -4.61
N ASN A 44 -1.33 -12.62 -3.55
CA ASN A 44 -0.68 -13.00 -2.28
C ASN A 44 -1.59 -13.81 -1.33
N ARG A 45 -1.14 -15.00 -0.90
CA ARG A 45 -1.82 -15.91 0.05
C ARG A 45 -1.08 -16.07 1.38
N GLY A 46 -0.34 -15.06 1.79
CA GLY A 46 0.50 -14.98 3.00
C GLY A 46 1.78 -15.83 2.97
N THR A 47 1.75 -16.97 2.30
CA THR A 47 2.87 -17.92 2.18
C THR A 47 3.38 -18.06 0.75
N HIS A 48 2.54 -17.76 -0.24
CA HIS A 48 2.81 -17.97 -1.65
C HIS A 48 2.18 -16.83 -2.46
N ILE A 49 2.73 -16.56 -3.63
CA ILE A 49 2.16 -15.65 -4.63
C ILE A 49 1.65 -16.48 -5.80
N LEU A 50 0.37 -16.40 -6.12
CA LEU A 50 -0.20 -16.91 -7.35
C LEU A 50 0.13 -15.91 -8.46
N VAL A 51 0.61 -16.37 -9.61
CA VAL A 51 0.95 -15.52 -10.74
C VAL A 51 0.27 -16.08 -11.97
N ASP A 52 -0.56 -15.26 -12.61
CA ASP A 52 -1.02 -15.53 -13.96
C ASP A 52 0.11 -15.18 -14.94
N PRO A 53 0.67 -16.17 -15.67
CA PRO A 53 1.72 -15.92 -16.65
C PRO A 53 1.27 -14.97 -17.78
N GLU A 54 -0.03 -14.92 -18.11
CA GLU A 54 -0.55 -14.05 -19.17
C GLU A 54 -0.60 -12.57 -18.75
N LEU A 55 -0.64 -12.29 -17.45
CA LEU A 55 -0.56 -10.94 -16.88
C LEU A 55 0.88 -10.46 -16.66
N THR A 56 1.87 -11.35 -16.82
CA THR A 56 3.28 -10.96 -16.88
C THR A 56 3.64 -10.49 -18.28
N ILE A 57 3.14 -9.32 -18.68
CA ILE A 57 3.42 -8.74 -20.01
C ILE A 57 4.91 -8.35 -20.08
N PRO A 58 5.70 -8.88 -21.04
CA PRO A 58 7.07 -8.45 -21.24
C PRO A 58 7.13 -6.95 -21.57
N GLY A 59 7.73 -6.16 -20.68
CA GLY A 59 7.89 -4.71 -20.86
C GLY A 59 7.09 -3.86 -19.88
N GLU A 60 6.05 -4.41 -19.24
CA GLU A 60 5.55 -3.85 -17.99
C GLU A 60 6.39 -4.42 -16.85
N THR A 61 7.17 -3.56 -16.20
CA THR A 61 7.79 -3.83 -14.91
C THR A 61 6.76 -4.54 -14.02
N ASN A 62 7.00 -5.79 -13.59
CA ASN A 62 6.05 -6.69 -12.90
C ASN A 62 5.36 -6.05 -11.67
N ARG A 63 4.43 -5.12 -11.90
CA ARG A 63 3.82 -4.23 -10.89
C ARG A 63 3.04 -5.05 -9.87
N ALA A 64 2.21 -5.97 -10.38
CA ALA A 64 1.46 -6.90 -9.56
C ALA A 64 2.39 -7.73 -8.66
N LEU A 65 3.48 -8.27 -9.20
CA LEU A 65 4.40 -9.08 -8.41
C LEU A 65 5.16 -8.27 -7.36
N PHE A 66 5.52 -7.03 -7.64
CA PHE A 66 6.11 -6.13 -6.65
C PHE A 66 5.10 -5.77 -5.55
N HIS A 67 3.85 -5.50 -5.92
CA HIS A 67 2.76 -5.26 -4.99
C HIS A 67 2.60 -6.45 -4.03
N GLU A 68 2.52 -7.66 -4.58
CA GLU A 68 2.41 -8.87 -3.77
C GLU A 68 3.63 -9.12 -2.88
N ILE A 69 4.84 -8.81 -3.35
CA ILE A 69 6.05 -8.93 -2.52
C ILE A 69 6.02 -7.92 -1.36
N ALA A 70 5.53 -6.72 -1.60
CA ALA A 70 5.45 -5.67 -0.58
C ALA A 70 4.56 -6.06 0.60
N HIS A 71 3.50 -6.85 0.37
CA HIS A 71 2.64 -7.38 1.43
C HIS A 71 3.38 -8.22 2.49
N TYR A 72 4.56 -8.78 2.18
CA TYR A 72 5.34 -9.52 3.19
C TYR A 72 5.82 -8.64 4.35
N TYR A 73 6.01 -7.34 4.16
CA TYR A 73 6.45 -6.42 5.23
C TYR A 73 5.36 -6.15 6.28
N TRP A 74 4.07 -6.24 5.94
CA TRP A 74 2.98 -5.77 6.80
C TRP A 74 2.14 -6.90 7.43
N GLY A 75 2.41 -8.14 7.06
CA GLY A 75 1.65 -9.31 7.53
C GLY A 75 0.26 -9.33 6.91
N ALA A 76 -0.02 -10.39 6.15
CA ALA A 76 -1.00 -10.37 5.06
C ALA A 76 -2.43 -9.94 5.41
N ASP A 77 -2.93 -9.94 6.66
CA ASP A 77 -4.39 -9.96 6.89
C ASP A 77 -4.97 -9.12 8.04
N GLN A 78 -4.19 -8.31 8.75
CA GLN A 78 -4.72 -7.70 9.99
C GLN A 78 -4.42 -6.20 10.21
N ALA A 79 -3.53 -5.58 9.43
CA ALA A 79 -3.39 -4.12 9.43
C ALA A 79 -4.62 -3.47 8.76
N PRO A 80 -4.87 -2.15 8.97
CA PRO A 80 -5.92 -1.43 8.25
C PRO A 80 -5.84 -1.68 6.75
N LEU A 81 -6.99 -1.94 6.12
CA LEU A 81 -7.05 -2.38 4.72
C LEU A 81 -6.41 -1.37 3.77
N TRP A 82 -6.73 -0.09 3.93
CA TRP A 82 -6.11 0.99 3.14
C TRP A 82 -4.60 1.04 3.31
N PHE A 83 -4.11 0.79 4.54
CA PHE A 83 -2.69 0.85 4.86
C PHE A 83 -1.97 -0.28 4.16
N ARG A 84 -2.50 -1.51 4.26
CA ARG A 84 -1.91 -2.69 3.61
C ARG A 84 -1.85 -2.55 2.08
N GLU A 85 -2.99 -2.26 1.45
CA GLU A 85 -3.05 -2.15 -0.01
C GLU A 85 -2.29 -0.93 -0.54
N GLY A 86 -2.46 0.23 0.10
CA GLY A 86 -1.77 1.46 -0.28
C GLY A 86 -0.27 1.42 -0.04
N ALA A 87 0.20 0.76 1.03
CA ALA A 87 1.61 0.56 1.30
C ALA A 87 2.28 -0.31 0.22
N ALA A 88 1.58 -1.38 -0.21
CA ALA A 88 2.06 -2.26 -1.27
C ALA A 88 2.18 -1.53 -2.62
N ASP A 89 1.20 -0.69 -2.97
CA ASP A 89 1.28 0.13 -4.17
C ASP A 89 2.35 1.22 -4.08
N PHE A 90 2.48 1.90 -2.93
CA PHE A 90 3.55 2.87 -2.74
C PHE A 90 4.93 2.24 -2.89
N LEU A 91 5.18 1.09 -2.25
CA LEU A 91 6.46 0.37 -2.38
C LEU A 91 6.72 -0.06 -3.83
N THR A 92 5.68 -0.45 -4.55
CA THR A 92 5.77 -0.76 -5.97
C THR A 92 6.15 0.46 -6.80
N SER A 93 5.51 1.60 -6.57
CA SER A 93 5.84 2.86 -7.23
C SER A 93 7.25 3.35 -6.88
N TYR A 94 7.70 3.13 -5.64
CA TYR A 94 9.07 3.42 -5.22
C TYR A 94 10.10 2.57 -5.98
N VAL A 95 9.88 1.26 -6.09
CA VAL A 95 10.74 0.36 -6.88
C VAL A 95 10.81 0.83 -8.34
N ARG A 96 9.68 1.23 -8.92
CA ARG A 96 9.64 1.72 -10.31
C ARG A 96 10.45 3.00 -10.51
N ASP A 97 10.31 3.95 -9.59
CA ASP A 97 11.10 5.19 -9.58
C ASP A 97 12.59 4.89 -9.46
N ARG A 98 13.00 4.07 -8.48
CA ARG A 98 14.41 3.79 -8.22
C ARG A 98 15.10 2.94 -9.27
N THR A 99 14.44 1.89 -9.76
CA THR A 99 15.10 0.85 -10.57
C THR A 99 14.85 1.04 -12.07
N TYR A 100 13.74 1.69 -12.44
CA TYR A 100 13.27 1.71 -13.83
C TYR A 100 13.06 3.12 -14.38
N GLY A 101 13.47 4.17 -13.65
CA GLY A 101 13.37 5.56 -14.09
C GLY A 101 11.93 6.09 -14.11
N GLY A 102 11.04 5.52 -13.30
CA GLY A 102 9.73 6.10 -13.01
C GLY A 102 9.85 7.43 -12.25
N SER A 103 8.72 8.07 -11.97
CA SER A 103 8.66 9.19 -11.03
C SER A 103 7.61 8.90 -9.98
N LEU A 104 8.01 8.95 -8.71
CA LEU A 104 7.13 8.85 -7.54
C LEU A 104 6.12 10.00 -7.43
N ARG A 105 6.36 11.14 -8.09
CA ARG A 105 5.53 12.33 -7.92
C ARG A 105 4.14 12.11 -8.49
N VAL A 106 3.10 12.44 -7.71
CA VAL A 106 1.66 12.36 -8.07
C VAL A 106 1.36 12.99 -9.45
N ASN A 107 2.16 13.97 -9.86
CA ASN A 107 2.02 14.65 -11.14
C ASN A 107 2.50 13.85 -12.38
N VAL A 108 2.96 12.60 -12.22
CA VAL A 108 3.60 11.84 -13.31
C VAL A 108 3.01 10.44 -13.57
N SER A 109 2.16 9.88 -12.70
CA SER A 109 1.40 8.66 -13.04
C SER A 109 -0.05 9.01 -13.40
N PRO A 110 -0.40 9.06 -14.70
CA PRO A 110 -1.79 9.20 -15.16
C PRO A 110 -2.74 8.18 -14.53
N GLU A 111 -2.23 7.00 -14.18
CA GLU A 111 -2.99 5.90 -13.60
C GLU A 111 -3.50 6.25 -12.19
N LEU A 112 -2.62 6.74 -11.30
CA LEU A 112 -3.03 7.14 -9.95
C LEU A 112 -3.99 8.34 -10.00
N ALA A 113 -3.71 9.34 -10.85
CA ALA A 113 -4.60 10.50 -11.01
C ALA A 113 -6.00 10.09 -11.49
N PHE A 114 -6.08 9.16 -12.45
CA PHE A 114 -7.35 8.59 -12.89
C PHE A 114 -8.04 7.79 -11.77
N GLY A 115 -7.28 6.99 -11.03
CA GLY A 115 -7.78 6.21 -9.89
C GLY A 115 -8.40 7.09 -8.80
N LEU A 116 -7.74 8.17 -8.41
CA LEU A 116 -8.24 9.14 -7.43
C LEU A 116 -9.53 9.82 -7.91
N LYS A 117 -9.58 10.23 -9.18
CA LYS A 117 -10.80 10.81 -9.78
C LYS A 117 -11.96 9.80 -9.81
N SER A 118 -11.67 8.53 -10.08
CA SER A 118 -12.66 7.45 -10.00
C SER A 118 -13.20 7.30 -8.57
N CYS A 119 -12.31 7.31 -7.58
CA CYS A 119 -12.70 7.28 -6.17
C CYS A 119 -13.59 8.47 -5.75
N ASP A 120 -13.29 9.68 -6.23
CA ASP A 120 -14.16 10.85 -6.01
C ASP A 120 -15.56 10.63 -6.60
N SER A 121 -15.66 10.08 -7.82
CA SER A 121 -16.94 9.80 -8.46
C SER A 121 -17.78 8.73 -7.74
N MET A 122 -17.11 7.83 -7.01
CA MET A 122 -17.74 6.83 -6.14
C MET A 122 -18.04 7.35 -4.73
N GLN A 123 -17.92 8.66 -4.49
CA GLN A 123 -18.12 9.30 -3.19
C GLN A 123 -17.17 8.79 -2.09
N VAL A 124 -15.93 8.47 -2.48
CA VAL A 124 -14.86 8.06 -1.56
C VAL A 124 -13.69 9.06 -1.67
N PRO A 125 -13.86 10.31 -1.21
CA PRO A 125 -12.85 11.36 -1.30
C PRO A 125 -11.65 11.15 -0.35
N THR A 126 -11.84 10.39 0.74
CA THR A 126 -10.83 10.22 1.81
C THR A 126 -10.72 8.75 2.25
N ILE A 127 -9.64 8.42 2.95
CA ILE A 127 -9.44 7.10 3.55
C ILE A 127 -10.51 6.81 4.61
N GLN A 128 -10.88 7.79 5.44
CA GLN A 128 -11.94 7.62 6.44
C GLN A 128 -13.25 7.16 5.81
N LYS A 129 -13.57 7.60 4.59
CA LYS A 129 -14.76 7.11 3.88
C LYS A 129 -14.67 5.64 3.48
N LEU A 130 -13.48 5.10 3.27
CA LEU A 130 -13.26 3.66 3.08
C LEU A 130 -13.47 2.91 4.39
N ILE A 131 -12.90 3.41 5.48
CA ILE A 131 -13.04 2.84 6.82
C ILE A 131 -14.53 2.79 7.22
N ASP A 132 -15.25 3.90 7.04
CA ASP A 132 -16.69 4.01 7.32
C ASP A 132 -17.49 2.96 6.52
N LYS A 133 -17.20 2.83 5.22
CA LYS A 133 -17.88 1.87 4.34
C LYS A 133 -17.57 0.43 4.72
N LEU A 134 -16.30 0.11 4.94
CA LEU A 134 -15.85 -1.20 5.39
C LEU A 134 -16.53 -1.61 6.70
N ALA A 135 -16.66 -0.68 7.66
CA ALA A 135 -17.32 -0.94 8.94
C ALA A 135 -18.82 -1.25 8.79
N VAL A 136 -19.50 -0.65 7.81
CA VAL A 136 -20.92 -0.88 7.53
C VAL A 136 -21.16 -2.14 6.69
N GLU A 137 -20.37 -2.33 5.63
CA GLU A 137 -20.52 -3.40 4.65
C GLU A 137 -19.95 -4.73 5.16
N GLY A 138 -18.93 -4.67 6.00
CA GLY A 138 -18.08 -5.81 6.36
C GLY A 138 -17.12 -6.17 5.23
N TYR A 139 -16.03 -6.85 5.59
CA TYR A 139 -14.93 -7.13 4.66
C TYR A 139 -15.36 -7.87 3.39
N ALA A 140 -16.19 -8.91 3.53
CA ALA A 140 -16.59 -9.74 2.38
C ALA A 140 -17.35 -8.96 1.30
N ALA A 141 -18.27 -8.07 1.71
CA ALA A 141 -19.01 -7.24 0.77
C ALA A 141 -18.14 -6.10 0.22
N HIS A 142 -17.35 -5.46 1.09
CA HIS A 142 -16.44 -4.38 0.70
C HIS A 142 -15.42 -4.84 -0.34
N ARG A 143 -14.90 -6.06 -0.20
CA ARG A 143 -13.97 -6.68 -1.15
C ARG A 143 -14.54 -6.83 -2.57
N GLN A 144 -15.86 -6.93 -2.69
CA GLN A 144 -16.55 -7.04 -3.99
C GLN A 144 -17.02 -5.71 -4.53
N ALA A 145 -16.96 -4.64 -3.72
CA ALA A 145 -17.46 -3.35 -4.11
C ALA A 145 -16.52 -2.69 -5.12
N SER A 146 -17.08 -1.93 -6.06
CA SER A 146 -16.30 -1.19 -7.06
C SER A 146 -15.31 -0.19 -6.45
N ASN A 147 -15.56 0.23 -5.21
CA ASN A 147 -14.70 1.14 -4.47
C ASN A 147 -13.54 0.44 -3.71
N PHE A 148 -13.42 -0.90 -3.79
CA PHE A 148 -12.32 -1.62 -3.13
C PHE A 148 -10.95 -1.11 -3.58
N THR A 149 -10.79 -0.85 -4.89
CA THR A 149 -9.57 -0.27 -5.49
C THR A 149 -9.21 1.11 -4.91
N CYS A 150 -10.13 1.78 -4.21
CA CYS A 150 -9.79 3.04 -3.55
C CYS A 150 -8.91 2.85 -2.31
N ASN A 151 -8.88 1.66 -1.68
CA ASN A 151 -7.89 1.33 -0.63
C ASN A 151 -6.46 1.48 -1.15
N HIS A 152 -6.22 1.01 -2.38
CA HIS A 152 -4.98 1.15 -3.12
C HIS A 152 -4.65 2.62 -3.42
N ASN A 153 -5.51 3.27 -4.20
CA ASN A 153 -5.24 4.62 -4.72
C ASN A 153 -5.12 5.67 -3.62
N ARG A 154 -6.00 5.63 -2.59
CA ARG A 154 -5.98 6.62 -1.51
C ARG A 154 -4.79 6.42 -0.59
N GLY A 155 -4.47 5.17 -0.26
CA GLY A 155 -3.31 4.85 0.57
C GLY A 155 -1.99 5.17 -0.14
N GLU A 156 -1.85 4.77 -1.42
CA GLU A 156 -0.67 5.11 -2.23
C GLU A 156 -0.47 6.63 -2.29
N ASN A 157 -1.53 7.38 -2.59
CA ASN A 157 -1.45 8.84 -2.66
C ASN A 157 -1.05 9.47 -1.32
N LEU A 158 -1.58 9.00 -0.19
CA LEU A 158 -1.15 9.48 1.12
C LEU A 158 0.35 9.25 1.35
N PHE A 159 0.87 8.05 1.03
CA PHE A 159 2.28 7.75 1.23
C PHE A 159 3.21 8.52 0.31
N ILE A 160 2.83 8.74 -0.96
CA ILE A 160 3.61 9.61 -1.86
C ILE A 160 3.71 11.02 -1.30
N GLU A 161 2.58 11.59 -0.87
CA GLU A 161 2.53 12.95 -0.34
C GLU A 161 3.29 13.08 0.99
N LEU A 162 3.25 12.06 1.84
CA LEU A 162 4.05 11.99 3.06
C LEU A 162 5.55 11.83 2.77
N TYR A 163 5.92 11.05 1.76
CA TYR A 163 7.31 10.87 1.34
C TYR A 163 7.92 12.20 0.84
N ASP A 164 7.16 12.93 0.03
CA ASP A 164 7.55 14.25 -0.46
C ASP A 164 7.63 15.29 0.67
N LEU A 165 6.69 15.26 1.62
CA LEU A 165 6.65 16.21 2.74
C LEU A 165 7.77 15.98 3.75
N LEU A 166 8.01 14.73 4.15
CA LEU A 166 8.93 14.38 5.25
C LEU A 166 10.36 14.16 4.79
N SER A 167 10.59 14.07 3.48
CA SER A 167 11.85 13.60 2.87
C SER A 167 12.14 12.11 3.14
N PRO A 168 13.02 11.47 2.35
CA PRO A 168 13.19 10.02 2.38
C PRO A 168 13.62 9.46 3.74
N GLY A 169 14.57 10.11 4.42
CA GLY A 169 15.13 9.62 5.69
C GLY A 169 14.10 9.54 6.83
N PRO A 170 13.43 10.66 7.16
CA PRO A 170 12.37 10.68 8.17
C PRO A 170 11.18 9.78 7.78
N PHE A 171 10.78 9.76 6.51
CA PHE A 171 9.75 8.84 6.04
C PHE A 171 10.14 7.37 6.31
N SER A 172 11.33 6.93 5.87
CA SER A 172 11.85 5.59 6.17
C SER A 172 11.90 5.26 7.65
N ALA A 173 12.15 6.25 8.52
CA ALA A 173 12.16 6.06 9.97
C ALA A 173 10.76 5.70 10.52
N ALA A 174 9.70 6.33 10.02
CA ALA A 174 8.32 5.97 10.39
C ALA A 174 7.99 4.51 10.01
N TRP A 175 8.42 4.06 8.82
CA TRP A 175 8.19 2.68 8.37
C TRP A 175 8.88 1.65 9.26
N ARG A 176 10.15 1.91 9.64
CA ARG A 176 10.86 1.06 10.62
C ARG A 176 10.13 1.02 11.95
N GLU A 177 9.66 2.17 12.41
CA GLU A 177 8.97 2.29 13.68
C GLU A 177 7.68 1.47 13.70
N LEU A 178 6.85 1.56 12.66
CA LEU A 178 5.62 0.78 12.54
C LEU A 178 5.88 -0.73 12.55
N HIS A 179 6.88 -1.17 11.80
CA HIS A 179 7.24 -2.60 11.79
C HIS A 179 7.77 -3.07 13.15
N GLN A 180 8.62 -2.27 13.81
CA GLN A 180 9.11 -2.58 15.15
C GLN A 180 7.97 -2.64 16.17
N LEU A 181 7.04 -1.70 16.10
CA LEU A 181 5.87 -1.64 16.97
C LEU A 181 5.00 -2.89 16.81
N ALA A 182 4.70 -3.27 15.56
CA ALA A 182 3.93 -4.47 15.27
C ALA A 182 4.62 -5.74 15.79
N ALA A 183 5.93 -5.86 15.58
CA ALA A 183 6.71 -7.00 16.05
C ALA A 183 6.78 -7.08 17.59
N GLN A 184 6.96 -5.95 18.27
CA GLN A 184 7.02 -5.88 19.73
C GLN A 184 5.68 -6.21 20.38
N GLN A 185 4.59 -5.65 19.85
CA GLN A 185 3.25 -5.87 20.40
C GLN A 185 2.61 -7.18 19.93
N LYS A 186 3.20 -7.86 18.95
CA LYS A 186 2.67 -9.09 18.33
C LYS A 186 1.24 -8.91 17.81
N ARG A 187 0.95 -7.71 17.33
CA ARG A 187 -0.30 -7.33 16.68
C ARG A 187 -0.01 -6.33 15.55
N PRO A 188 -0.91 -6.15 14.59
CA PRO A 188 -0.80 -5.09 13.60
C PRO A 188 -0.90 -3.71 14.25
N VAL A 189 -0.37 -2.72 13.54
CA VAL A 189 -0.57 -1.31 13.89
C VAL A 189 -2.01 -0.88 13.64
N ASP A 190 -2.51 0.03 14.47
CA ASP A 190 -3.80 0.69 14.28
C ASP A 190 -3.66 2.07 13.62
N GLU A 191 -4.79 2.72 13.32
CA GLU A 191 -4.84 4.03 12.65
C GLU A 191 -4.04 5.10 13.40
N ASN A 192 -4.16 5.14 14.73
CA ASN A 192 -3.51 6.16 15.55
C ASN A 192 -1.99 5.90 15.61
N GLU A 193 -1.58 4.63 15.72
CA GLU A 193 -0.17 4.25 15.66
C GLU A 193 0.47 4.62 14.31
N ILE A 194 -0.24 4.42 13.21
CA ILE A 194 0.20 4.84 11.86
C ILE A 194 0.38 6.35 11.82
N TYR A 195 -0.65 7.11 12.17
CA TYR A 195 -0.60 8.58 12.20
C TYR A 195 0.57 9.09 13.04
N GLN A 196 0.68 8.59 14.26
CA GLN A 196 1.67 9.01 15.24
C GLN A 196 3.11 8.69 14.82
N ALA A 197 3.35 7.55 14.15
CA ALA A 197 4.68 7.21 13.65
C ALA A 197 5.19 8.21 12.62
N PHE A 198 4.33 8.67 11.70
CA PHE A 198 4.72 9.71 10.73
C PHE A 198 4.77 11.10 11.35
N LEU A 199 3.85 11.44 12.26
CA LEU A 199 3.84 12.73 12.95
C LEU A 199 5.16 12.96 13.70
N ARG A 200 5.69 11.94 14.39
CA ARG A 200 6.98 12.01 15.10
C ARG A 200 8.18 12.34 14.21
N GLN A 201 8.05 12.11 12.90
CA GLN A 201 9.10 12.42 11.93
C GLN A 201 8.94 13.82 11.32
N ALA A 202 7.79 14.47 11.53
CA ALA A 202 7.63 15.89 11.22
C ALA A 202 8.39 16.75 12.24
N THR A 203 8.97 17.86 11.79
CA THR A 203 9.79 18.75 12.64
C THR A 203 9.40 20.19 12.39
N GLY A 204 9.35 21.01 13.45
CA GLY A 204 9.13 22.45 13.39
C GLY A 204 8.06 22.86 12.37
N ASP A 205 8.53 23.34 11.21
CA ASP A 205 7.73 23.90 10.13
C ASP A 205 6.88 22.87 9.34
N THR A 206 7.15 21.56 9.45
CA THR A 206 6.39 20.52 8.73
C THR A 206 5.26 19.90 9.53
N VAL A 207 5.15 20.18 10.84
CA VAL A 207 4.10 19.59 11.71
C VAL A 207 2.70 20.01 11.24
N ASP A 208 2.47 21.31 11.06
CA ASP A 208 1.16 21.81 10.63
C ASP A 208 0.82 21.35 9.20
N ALA A 209 1.83 21.31 8.33
CA ALA A 209 1.68 20.79 6.98
C ALA A 209 1.32 19.30 6.99
N PHE A 210 1.94 18.50 7.86
CA PHE A 210 1.63 17.09 8.04
C PHE A 210 0.20 16.91 8.53
N LYS A 211 -0.21 17.63 9.58
CA LYS A 211 -1.58 17.57 10.11
C LYS A 211 -2.62 17.94 9.06
N GLY A 212 -2.39 19.04 8.33
CA GLY A 212 -3.26 19.47 7.25
C GLY A 212 -3.34 18.46 6.09
N LEU A 213 -2.21 17.84 5.74
CA LEU A 213 -2.14 16.80 4.71
C LEU A 213 -2.92 15.55 5.13
N TYR A 214 -2.68 15.05 6.34
CA TYR A 214 -3.34 13.86 6.87
C TYR A 214 -4.85 14.10 7.03
N ALA A 215 -5.26 15.26 7.55
CA ALA A 215 -6.67 15.64 7.63
C ALA A 215 -7.35 15.72 6.25
N ARG A 216 -6.64 16.20 5.22
CA ARG A 216 -7.18 16.30 3.86
C ARG A 216 -7.32 14.93 3.17
N LEU A 217 -6.34 14.06 3.31
CA LEU A 217 -6.27 12.80 2.55
C LEU A 217 -6.84 11.62 3.33
N HIS A 218 -6.51 11.51 4.62
CA HIS A 218 -7.09 10.50 5.49
C HIS A 218 -8.48 10.91 5.96
N GLY A 219 -8.62 12.12 6.52
CA GLY A 219 -9.89 12.64 7.02
C GLY A 219 -10.43 11.95 8.27
N GLY A 220 -9.57 11.25 9.01
CA GLY A 220 -9.89 10.70 10.33
C GLY A 220 -9.51 11.68 11.44
N ASP A 221 -10.10 11.48 12.61
CA ASP A 221 -9.75 12.25 13.82
C ASP A 221 -8.65 11.51 14.59
N PHE A 222 -7.54 12.21 14.83
CA PHE A 222 -6.35 11.65 15.48
C PHE A 222 -5.99 12.43 16.73
N GLU A 223 -5.44 11.73 17.72
CA GLU A 223 -4.90 12.37 18.91
C GLU A 223 -3.58 13.06 18.57
N ASP A 224 -3.37 14.26 19.13
CA ASP A 224 -2.14 15.05 18.99
C ASP A 224 -1.07 14.65 20.00
#